data_AF-A0A673YAM9-F1
#
_entry.id   AF-A0A673YAM9-F1
#
_cell.length_a   1.000
_cell.length_b   1.000
_cell.length_c   1.000
_cell.angle_alpha   90.00
_cell.angle_beta   90.00
_cell.angle_gamma   90.00
#
_symmetry.space_group_name_H-M   'P 1'
#
loop_
_entity.id
_entity.type
_entity.pdbx_description
1 polymer ?
#
loop_
_entity_poly.entity_id
_entity_poly.type
_entity_poly.pdbx_seq_one_letter_code
_entity_poly.pdbx_strand_id
1 'polypeptide(L)'
;MDVEPVLQVGGMELPAGAMAQAHRHRQIQFVEDKQEFSRFPTKAGRRSLSRSISQSSTDSYSSAASYTDSSDDETSPRDKTQLNSKGTNDFCVKNIKQAEFGRREIEIAEQDMSALISLRKRAQGEKPLAGAKIVGCTHITAQTAVLIETLVALGAQCRWTACNIYSTQNEVAAALSEIGVAVFAWKGESEDDFWWCINKCINMEGWQPNMILDDGGDLTHWVYKKYPNGFKKIRGIVEESVTGVHRLYQLSKAGKLCVPAMNVNDSVTKQKFDNLYCCRESILDGLKRTTDVMFGGKQVVVCGYGEVGKGCTAALKAMGSIVYVTEIDPICSLQACMDGFRVVKLNEVIRQVDIIITCTGNKNVVTRDQLDRMKNGSIVCNMGHSNTEIDVASLRTPELTWERVCSQVDHVIWPDGKRVILLAEGRLLNLSCSTVPTFVLSITATTQALALIELYNAPDGRYKQDVYLLPKKMDEYVASLHLPTFDAHLTELSDEQAKYLGLNKNGPFKPNYYRY
;
A
#
# COMPACT_ATOMS: atom_id res chain seq x y z
N MET A 1 -26.11 37.38 21.45
CA MET A 1 -25.50 37.69 22.76
C MET A 1 -24.10 37.13 22.70
N ASP A 2 -23.26 37.93 22.08
CA ASP A 2 -21.87 37.68 21.75
C ASP A 2 -21.01 37.69 23.01
N VAL A 3 -20.10 36.73 23.12
CA VAL A 3 -18.95 36.82 24.03
C VAL A 3 -17.75 36.20 23.31
N GLU A 4 -17.00 37.05 22.59
CA GLU A 4 -15.60 36.78 22.21
C GLU A 4 -14.68 36.98 23.43
N PRO A 5 -13.61 36.17 23.59
CA PRO A 5 -12.54 36.51 24.52
C PRO A 5 -11.46 37.34 23.82
N VAL A 6 -11.27 38.55 24.35
CA VAL A 6 -10.23 39.54 24.06
C VAL A 6 -8.84 38.95 24.38
N LEU A 7 -7.97 38.85 23.36
CA LEU A 7 -6.53 38.61 23.52
C LEU A 7 -5.80 39.96 23.49
N GLN A 8 -5.31 40.36 24.66
CA GLN A 8 -4.60 41.60 24.91
C GLN A 8 -3.17 41.52 24.35
N VAL A 9 -2.88 42.34 23.35
CA VAL A 9 -1.56 42.49 22.72
C VAL A 9 -0.69 43.40 23.60
N GLY A 10 0.30 42.83 24.27
CA GLY A 10 1.37 43.56 24.94
C GLY A 10 2.57 43.71 24.02
N GLY A 11 2.80 44.94 23.53
CA GLY A 11 3.98 45.29 22.74
C GLY A 11 5.21 45.50 23.61
N MET A 12 6.34 44.93 23.18
CA MET A 12 7.68 45.41 23.49
C MET A 12 8.52 45.30 22.21
N GLU A 13 8.82 46.46 21.62
CA GLU A 13 9.90 46.62 20.66
C GLU A 13 11.25 46.63 21.40
N LEU A 14 12.23 45.88 20.91
CA LEU A 14 13.65 46.12 21.17
C LEU A 14 14.49 45.76 19.92
N PRO A 15 15.67 46.37 19.74
CA PRO A 15 16.08 46.95 18.47
C PRO A 15 16.99 46.05 17.62
N ALA A 16 17.08 46.42 16.34
CA ALA A 16 17.96 45.84 15.34
C ALA A 16 19.44 46.07 15.66
N GLY A 17 20.24 45.00 15.60
CA GLY A 17 21.69 45.08 15.46
C GLY A 17 22.49 44.16 16.37
N ALA A 18 23.27 43.28 15.74
CA ALA A 18 24.38 42.48 16.28
C ALA A 18 24.04 41.20 17.08
N MET A 19 24.07 40.06 16.40
CA MET A 19 25.21 39.14 16.52
C MET A 19 25.10 38.02 15.46
N ALA A 20 26.01 38.10 14.49
CA ALA A 20 26.35 36.98 13.63
C ALA A 20 27.33 36.08 14.38
N GLN A 21 26.97 34.81 14.60
CA GLN A 21 27.82 33.66 14.24
C GLN A 21 27.18 32.32 14.62
N ALA A 22 27.24 31.41 13.63
CA ALA A 22 27.36 29.96 13.76
C ALA A 22 26.14 29.13 14.24
N HIS A 23 25.22 28.83 13.31
CA HIS A 23 24.58 27.51 13.26
C HIS A 23 24.42 27.08 11.79
N ARG A 24 25.20 26.07 11.36
CA ARG A 24 25.00 25.40 10.08
C ARG A 24 23.81 24.46 10.20
N HIS A 25 22.65 24.89 9.70
CA HIS A 25 21.50 24.02 9.48
C HIS A 25 21.81 23.04 8.34
N ARG A 26 21.65 21.73 8.57
CA ARG A 26 21.49 20.74 7.50
C ARG A 26 20.01 20.50 7.30
N GLN A 27 19.35 21.47 6.69
CA GLN A 27 18.05 21.27 6.05
C GLN A 27 18.39 20.90 4.60
N ILE A 28 17.81 19.83 4.05
CA ILE A 28 17.93 19.52 2.62
C ILE A 28 17.42 20.77 1.89
N GLN A 29 18.32 21.52 1.25
CA GLN A 29 17.92 22.61 0.38
C GLN A 29 17.33 21.97 -0.87
N PHE A 30 16.02 22.14 -1.06
CA PHE A 30 15.38 21.85 -2.34
C PHE A 30 15.96 22.84 -3.36
N VAL A 31 16.86 22.35 -4.22
CA VAL A 31 17.51 23.16 -5.25
C VAL A 31 16.45 23.67 -6.24
N GLU A 32 16.37 25.00 -6.39
CA GLU A 32 15.60 25.68 -7.42
C GLU A 32 16.39 25.63 -8.74
N ASP A 33 15.86 24.95 -9.76
CA ASP A 33 16.42 25.02 -11.11
C ASP A 33 15.61 26.03 -11.94
N LYS A 34 16.23 27.18 -12.25
CA LYS A 34 15.96 27.94 -13.47
C LYS A 34 16.77 27.31 -14.59
N GLN A 35 16.14 26.69 -15.59
CA GLN A 35 16.83 26.25 -16.81
C GLN A 35 16.43 27.08 -18.02
N GLU A 36 17.45 27.62 -18.68
CA GLU A 36 17.41 28.24 -20.02
C GLU A 36 17.02 27.19 -21.07
N PHE A 37 15.77 27.23 -21.55
CA PHE A 37 15.35 26.51 -22.75
C PHE A 37 15.03 27.50 -23.88
N SER A 38 16.08 28.03 -24.51
CA SER A 38 15.96 28.65 -25.82
C SER A 38 17.02 28.09 -26.76
N ARG A 39 16.72 26.96 -27.41
CA ARG A 39 17.26 26.55 -28.72
C ARG A 39 16.57 25.28 -29.22
N PHE A 40 15.67 25.45 -30.17
CA PHE A 40 15.08 24.37 -30.97
C PHE A 40 16.06 23.90 -32.05
N PRO A 41 16.10 22.59 -32.35
CA PRO A 41 16.48 22.10 -33.66
C PRO A 41 15.23 21.63 -34.43
N THR A 42 14.89 22.38 -35.48
CA THR A 42 13.98 21.98 -36.55
C THR A 42 14.59 20.85 -37.37
N LYS A 43 13.89 19.71 -37.51
CA LYS A 43 13.88 18.87 -38.73
C LYS A 43 12.79 17.80 -38.64
N ALA A 44 11.65 18.12 -39.26
CA ALA A 44 10.58 17.17 -39.54
C ALA A 44 10.99 16.27 -40.72
N GLY A 45 11.15 14.97 -40.48
CA GLY A 45 11.31 13.95 -41.51
C GLY A 45 10.04 13.11 -41.62
N ARG A 46 9.31 13.25 -42.73
CA ARG A 46 8.14 12.42 -43.09
C ARG A 46 8.54 10.94 -43.11
N ARG A 47 7.75 10.07 -42.46
CA ARG A 47 7.73 8.63 -42.73
C ARG A 47 6.33 8.18 -43.14
N SER A 48 6.30 7.49 -44.27
CA SER A 48 5.13 6.96 -44.96
C SER A 48 4.50 5.79 -44.22
N LEU A 49 3.18 5.78 -44.14
CA LEU A 49 2.37 4.65 -43.70
C LEU A 49 2.27 3.61 -44.82
N SER A 50 2.81 2.41 -44.61
CA SER A 50 2.52 1.23 -45.42
C SER A 50 1.64 0.27 -44.62
N ARG A 51 0.46 -0.01 -45.17
CA ARG A 51 -0.45 -1.10 -44.76
C ARG A 51 0.25 -2.44 -44.97
N SER A 52 0.20 -3.32 -43.98
CA SER A 52 0.49 -4.74 -44.18
C SER A 52 -0.65 -5.61 -43.66
N ILE A 53 -1.04 -6.50 -44.56
CA ILE A 53 -2.10 -7.49 -44.51
C ILE A 53 -1.79 -8.57 -43.47
N SER A 54 -2.84 -9.01 -42.79
CA SER A 54 -2.89 -10.17 -41.90
C SER A 54 -2.33 -11.44 -42.56
N GLN A 55 -1.32 -12.04 -41.94
CA GLN A 55 -1.01 -13.46 -42.11
C GLN A 55 -1.11 -14.15 -40.74
N SER A 56 -1.98 -15.17 -40.71
CA SER A 56 -2.10 -16.14 -39.64
C SER A 56 -0.85 -17.01 -39.61
N SER A 57 -0.11 -16.96 -38.51
CA SER A 57 0.93 -17.93 -38.20
C SER A 57 0.48 -18.75 -37.00
N THR A 58 0.14 -20.00 -37.30
CA THR A 58 0.06 -21.10 -36.35
C THR A 58 1.45 -21.36 -35.80
N ASP A 59 1.74 -20.84 -34.61
CA ASP A 59 2.82 -21.31 -33.75
C ASP A 59 2.29 -21.40 -32.31
N SER A 60 1.76 -22.58 -31.98
CA SER A 60 1.34 -22.94 -30.64
C SER A 60 2.57 -23.14 -29.75
N TYR A 61 3.05 -22.08 -29.11
CA TYR A 61 3.82 -22.21 -27.88
C TYR A 61 2.85 -22.27 -26.70
N SER A 62 2.39 -23.48 -26.39
CA SER A 62 1.78 -23.80 -25.10
C SER A 62 2.82 -23.61 -24.01
N SER A 63 2.91 -22.39 -23.47
CA SER A 63 3.68 -22.09 -22.27
C SER A 63 2.75 -22.09 -21.07
N ALA A 64 2.12 -23.24 -20.81
CA ALA A 64 1.68 -23.57 -19.46
C ALA A 64 2.94 -23.96 -18.68
N ALA A 65 3.71 -22.95 -18.25
CA ALA A 65 4.81 -23.13 -17.31
C ALA A 65 4.20 -23.30 -15.91
N SER A 66 3.52 -24.42 -15.71
CA SER A 66 3.33 -24.98 -14.38
C SER A 66 4.70 -25.48 -13.92
N TYR A 67 5.47 -24.60 -13.26
CA TYR A 67 6.60 -25.02 -12.44
C TYR A 67 6.03 -25.72 -11.21
N THR A 68 5.60 -26.97 -11.39
CA THR A 68 5.37 -27.89 -10.29
C THR A 68 6.71 -28.18 -9.64
N ASP A 69 6.90 -27.57 -8.47
CA ASP A 69 7.35 -28.22 -7.25
C ASP A 69 8.32 -29.39 -7.45
N SER A 70 9.62 -29.08 -7.43
CA SER A 70 10.69 -30.07 -7.40
C SER A 70 11.18 -30.22 -5.96
N SER A 71 10.60 -31.18 -5.25
CA SER A 71 11.23 -32.05 -4.24
C SER A 71 11.99 -31.44 -3.05
N ASP A 72 11.91 -30.14 -2.78
CA ASP A 72 12.61 -29.46 -1.68
C ASP A 72 11.67 -29.06 -0.52
N ASP A 73 10.39 -29.43 -0.61
CA ASP A 73 9.27 -28.78 0.09
C ASP A 73 8.95 -29.30 1.51
N GLU A 74 9.62 -30.34 1.99
CA GLU A 74 9.33 -30.96 3.30
C GLU A 74 10.11 -30.37 4.49
N THR A 75 11.09 -29.51 4.25
CA THR A 75 11.96 -28.96 5.32
C THR A 75 11.85 -27.45 5.41
N SER A 76 11.62 -26.95 6.63
CA SER A 76 11.49 -25.52 6.90
C SER A 76 12.75 -24.77 6.47
N PRO A 77 12.64 -23.57 5.86
CA PRO A 77 13.79 -22.71 5.57
C PRO A 77 14.66 -22.43 6.80
N ARG A 78 14.09 -22.53 8.01
CA ARG A 78 14.79 -22.36 9.29
C ARG A 78 15.85 -23.43 9.55
N ASP A 79 15.66 -24.62 9.00
CA ASP A 79 16.54 -25.77 9.22
C ASP A 79 17.66 -25.81 8.17
N LYS A 80 17.57 -25.00 7.11
CA LYS A 80 18.55 -24.92 6.03
C LYS A 80 19.45 -23.69 6.22
N THR A 81 20.73 -23.90 6.55
CA THR A 81 21.72 -22.82 6.51
C THR A 81 22.06 -22.48 5.06
N GLN A 82 21.83 -21.23 4.67
CA GLN A 82 22.13 -20.71 3.33
C GLN A 82 23.16 -19.58 3.43
N LEU A 83 23.96 -19.42 2.39
CA LEU A 83 24.94 -18.34 2.23
C LEU A 83 24.65 -17.60 0.93
N ASN A 84 24.73 -16.28 0.93
CA ASN A 84 24.77 -15.50 -0.31
C ASN A 84 26.17 -15.52 -0.94
N SER A 85 26.35 -14.93 -2.12
CA SER A 85 27.66 -14.86 -2.80
C SER A 85 28.76 -14.19 -1.98
N LYS A 86 28.41 -13.36 -1.00
CA LYS A 86 29.35 -12.68 -0.08
C LYS A 86 29.67 -13.50 1.18
N GLY A 87 29.11 -14.70 1.32
CA GLY A 87 29.36 -15.58 2.47
C GLY A 87 28.64 -15.18 3.76
N THR A 88 27.61 -14.34 3.70
CA THR A 88 26.78 -14.01 4.86
C THR A 88 25.56 -14.92 4.96
N ASN A 89 25.13 -15.22 6.19
CA ASN A 89 23.96 -16.06 6.52
C ASN A 89 22.90 -15.33 7.36
N ASP A 90 22.96 -14.00 7.44
CA ASP A 90 22.03 -13.18 8.22
C ASP A 90 20.71 -12.94 7.46
N PHE A 91 20.06 -14.03 7.06
CA PHE A 91 18.75 -14.06 6.39
C PHE A 91 18.13 -15.46 6.53
N CYS A 92 16.83 -15.56 6.29
CA CYS A 92 16.12 -16.84 6.18
C CYS A 92 15.03 -16.70 5.12
N VAL A 93 15.24 -17.32 3.96
CA VAL A 93 14.36 -17.27 2.79
C VAL A 93 14.20 -18.67 2.20
N LYS A 94 13.17 -18.90 1.37
CA LYS A 94 12.86 -20.22 0.82
C LYS A 94 14.04 -20.84 0.05
N ASN A 95 14.66 -20.09 -0.87
CA ASN A 95 15.78 -20.57 -1.67
C ASN A 95 16.60 -19.41 -2.26
N ILE A 96 17.82 -19.20 -1.75
CA ILE A 96 18.71 -18.12 -2.20
C ILE A 96 19.08 -18.23 -3.69
N LYS A 97 19.04 -19.43 -4.28
CA LYS A 97 19.37 -19.64 -5.70
C LYS A 97 18.39 -18.98 -6.67
N GLN A 98 17.22 -18.54 -6.20
CA GLN A 98 16.24 -17.81 -7.02
C GLN A 98 16.55 -16.31 -7.15
N ALA A 99 17.64 -15.82 -6.55
CA ALA A 99 17.99 -14.40 -6.53
C ALA A 99 18.09 -13.75 -7.92
N GLU A 100 18.60 -14.46 -8.94
CA GLU A 100 18.69 -13.91 -10.30
C GLU A 100 17.30 -13.73 -10.95
N PHE A 101 16.35 -14.62 -10.64
CA PHE A 101 14.98 -14.46 -11.12
C PHE A 101 14.30 -13.28 -10.41
N GLY A 102 14.41 -13.19 -9.09
CA GLY A 102 13.87 -12.05 -8.34
C GLY A 102 14.52 -10.72 -8.73
N ARG A 103 15.81 -10.72 -9.10
CA ARG A 103 16.49 -9.50 -9.59
C ARG A 103 15.83 -8.94 -10.85
N ARG A 104 15.47 -9.80 -11.79
CA ARG A 104 14.76 -9.41 -13.02
C ARG A 104 13.37 -8.86 -12.72
N GLU A 105 12.66 -9.40 -11.74
CA GLU A 105 11.36 -8.84 -11.31
C GLU A 105 11.51 -7.45 -10.68
N ILE A 106 12.53 -7.26 -9.84
CA ILE A 106 12.84 -5.96 -9.24
C ILE A 106 13.17 -4.94 -10.33
N GLU A 107 14.01 -5.30 -11.31
CA GLU A 107 14.37 -4.43 -12.44
C GLU A 107 13.16 -3.99 -13.27
N ILE A 108 12.17 -4.87 -13.47
CA ILE A 108 10.91 -4.52 -14.12
C ILE A 108 10.12 -3.53 -13.26
N ALA A 109 10.01 -3.79 -11.95
CA ALA A 109 9.32 -2.89 -11.03
C ALA A 109 9.97 -1.50 -10.97
N GLU A 110 11.29 -1.40 -11.04
CA GLU A 110 12.01 -0.12 -11.03
C GLU A 110 11.63 0.80 -12.18
N GLN A 111 11.27 0.25 -13.34
CA GLN A 111 10.88 1.03 -14.53
C GLN A 111 9.59 1.84 -14.27
N ASP A 112 8.65 1.24 -13.54
CA ASP A 112 7.37 1.85 -13.18
C ASP A 112 7.43 2.63 -11.85
N MET A 113 8.57 2.61 -11.15
CA MET A 113 8.78 3.29 -9.86
C MET A 113 9.75 4.47 -9.98
N SER A 114 9.58 5.27 -11.04
CA SER A 114 10.46 6.40 -11.42
C SER A 114 10.69 7.43 -10.31
N ALA A 115 9.72 7.62 -9.41
CA ALA A 115 9.81 8.54 -8.28
C ALA A 115 10.86 8.11 -7.24
N LEU A 116 10.88 6.82 -6.87
CA LEU A 116 11.91 6.26 -5.98
C LEU A 116 13.29 6.32 -6.63
N ILE A 117 13.39 6.01 -7.93
CA ILE A 117 14.66 6.12 -8.67
C ILE A 117 15.14 7.58 -8.70
N SER A 118 14.23 8.54 -8.87
CA SER A 118 14.55 9.97 -8.80
C SER A 118 15.03 10.38 -7.41
N LEU A 119 14.43 9.85 -6.34
CA LEU A 119 14.90 10.05 -4.97
C LEU A 119 16.30 9.46 -4.76
N ARG A 120 16.57 8.24 -5.25
CA ARG A 120 17.92 7.64 -5.19
C ARG A 120 18.95 8.52 -5.86
N LYS A 121 18.66 9.01 -7.08
CA LYS A 121 19.56 9.89 -7.85
C LYS A 121 19.84 11.21 -7.12
N ARG A 122 18.80 11.86 -6.58
CA ARG A 122 18.92 13.11 -5.82
C ARG A 122 19.73 12.93 -4.53
N ALA A 123 19.64 11.76 -3.91
CA ALA A 123 20.36 11.42 -2.69
C ALA A 123 21.80 10.91 -2.91
N GLN A 124 22.31 10.82 -4.13
CA GLN A 124 23.67 10.29 -4.36
C GLN A 124 24.79 11.08 -3.65
N GLY A 125 24.54 12.35 -3.29
CA GLY A 125 25.46 13.16 -2.47
C GLY A 125 25.07 13.29 -0.98
N GLU A 126 23.77 13.24 -0.67
CA GLU A 126 23.23 13.39 0.68
C GLU A 126 22.58 12.07 1.10
N LYS A 127 23.08 11.45 2.19
CA LYS A 127 22.49 10.22 2.75
C LYS A 127 21.56 10.58 3.93
N PRO A 128 20.30 10.99 3.68
CA PRO A 128 19.42 11.51 4.73
C PRO A 128 19.03 10.47 5.78
N LEU A 129 19.23 9.18 5.51
CA LEU A 129 18.98 8.10 6.46
C LEU A 129 20.28 7.48 6.98
N ALA A 130 21.42 8.17 6.84
CA ALA A 130 22.69 7.70 7.38
C ALA A 130 22.61 7.46 8.89
N GLY A 131 22.74 6.20 9.30
CA GLY A 131 22.64 5.76 10.70
C GLY A 131 21.22 5.34 11.12
N ALA A 132 20.23 5.44 10.23
CA ALA A 132 18.92 4.83 10.46
C ALA A 132 19.07 3.30 10.43
N LYS A 133 18.45 2.64 11.40
CA LYS A 133 18.36 1.18 11.56
C LYS A 133 16.88 0.84 11.52
N ILE A 134 16.39 0.59 10.30
CA ILE A 134 14.99 0.40 9.98
C ILE A 134 14.67 -1.09 10.05
N VAL A 135 13.64 -1.44 10.82
CA VAL A 135 12.98 -2.74 10.68
C VAL A 135 11.67 -2.52 9.94
N GLY A 136 11.50 -3.23 8.83
CA GLY A 136 10.27 -3.22 8.05
C GLY A 136 9.48 -4.51 8.25
N CYS A 137 8.17 -4.39 8.43
CA CYS A 137 7.21 -5.49 8.39
C CYS A 137 6.11 -5.09 7.40
N THR A 138 6.25 -5.55 6.16
CA THR A 138 5.33 -5.24 5.04
C THR A 138 5.25 -6.44 4.12
N HIS A 139 4.37 -6.43 3.13
CA HIS A 139 4.42 -7.43 2.05
C HIS A 139 5.79 -7.42 1.36
N ILE A 140 6.38 -8.60 1.08
CA ILE A 140 7.65 -8.71 0.38
C ILE A 140 7.40 -9.02 -1.09
N THR A 141 7.35 -7.97 -1.89
CA THR A 141 7.18 -8.01 -3.34
C THR A 141 8.29 -7.25 -4.05
N ALA A 142 8.38 -7.37 -5.38
CA ALA A 142 9.34 -6.62 -6.19
C ALA A 142 9.28 -5.11 -5.91
N GLN A 143 8.09 -4.54 -5.71
CA GLN A 143 7.92 -3.12 -5.39
C GLN A 143 8.47 -2.75 -4.01
N THR A 144 8.23 -3.58 -2.99
CA THR A 144 8.84 -3.40 -1.67
C THR A 144 10.36 -3.52 -1.74
N ALA A 145 10.90 -4.42 -2.57
CA ALA A 145 12.34 -4.49 -2.78
C ALA A 145 12.92 -3.19 -3.35
N VAL A 146 12.22 -2.54 -4.29
CA VAL A 146 12.61 -1.20 -4.77
C VAL A 146 12.60 -0.17 -3.64
N LEU A 147 11.61 -0.20 -2.74
CA LEU A 147 11.61 0.64 -1.54
C LEU A 147 12.83 0.37 -0.65
N ILE A 148 13.06 -0.90 -0.29
CA ILE A 148 14.17 -1.30 0.59
C ILE A 148 15.51 -0.85 0.01
N GLU A 149 15.76 -1.11 -1.27
CA GLU A 149 16.99 -0.68 -1.94
C GLU A 149 17.10 0.84 -2.02
N THR A 150 15.97 1.55 -2.11
CA THR A 150 15.96 3.02 -1.99
C THR A 150 16.36 3.48 -0.60
N LEU A 151 15.84 2.87 0.46
CA LEU A 151 16.21 3.19 1.85
C LEU A 151 17.70 2.93 2.12
N VAL A 152 18.23 1.82 1.60
CA VAL A 152 19.67 1.50 1.66
C VAL A 152 20.50 2.54 0.91
N ALA A 153 20.09 2.93 -0.31
CA ALA A 153 20.76 3.98 -1.08
C ALA A 153 20.75 5.34 -0.36
N LEU A 154 19.67 5.64 0.39
CA LEU A 154 19.54 6.82 1.24
C LEU A 154 20.39 6.76 2.53
N GLY A 155 21.06 5.64 2.79
CA GLY A 155 22.01 5.45 3.89
C GLY A 155 21.50 4.63 5.08
N ALA A 156 20.29 4.08 5.01
CA ALA A 156 19.74 3.25 6.07
C ALA A 156 20.35 1.83 6.09
N GLN A 157 20.37 1.23 7.27
CA GLN A 157 20.50 -0.22 7.43
C GLN A 157 19.10 -0.81 7.58
N CYS A 158 18.75 -1.79 6.75
CA CYS A 158 17.42 -2.37 6.72
C CYS A 158 17.45 -3.85 7.13
N ARG A 159 16.48 -4.26 7.94
CA ARG A 159 16.12 -5.66 8.20
C ARG A 159 14.63 -5.81 7.91
N TRP A 160 14.20 -6.88 7.27
CA TRP A 160 12.84 -6.99 6.75
C TRP A 160 12.19 -8.34 7.02
N THR A 161 10.88 -8.29 7.25
CA THR A 161 10.01 -9.46 7.40
C THR A 161 8.66 -9.20 6.74
N ALA A 162 7.90 -10.27 6.47
CA ALA A 162 6.58 -10.16 5.88
C ALA A 162 5.55 -9.71 6.93
N CYS A 163 4.52 -8.95 6.52
CA CYS A 163 3.33 -8.69 7.36
C CYS A 163 2.22 -9.73 7.14
N ASN A 164 2.41 -10.65 6.19
CA ASN A 164 1.44 -11.70 5.87
C ASN A 164 2.13 -12.96 5.34
N ILE A 165 1.79 -14.09 5.92
CA ILE A 165 2.38 -15.42 5.67
C ILE A 165 2.30 -15.89 4.20
N TYR A 166 1.42 -15.31 3.38
CA TYR A 166 1.26 -15.68 1.96
C TYR A 166 1.80 -14.65 0.97
N SER A 167 2.23 -13.49 1.47
CA SER A 167 2.54 -12.33 0.62
C SER A 167 3.97 -12.26 0.09
N THR A 168 4.85 -13.10 0.61
CA THR A 168 6.26 -13.12 0.18
C THR A 168 6.40 -13.69 -1.23
N GLN A 169 7.05 -12.94 -2.11
CA GLN A 169 7.64 -13.43 -3.36
C GLN A 169 9.02 -13.99 -3.02
N ASN A 170 9.17 -15.32 -3.09
CA ASN A 170 10.34 -16.03 -2.58
C ASN A 170 11.62 -15.64 -3.32
N GLU A 171 11.51 -15.53 -4.64
CA GLU A 171 12.51 -15.05 -5.57
C GLU A 171 13.00 -13.63 -5.24
N VAL A 172 12.08 -12.73 -4.90
CA VAL A 172 12.39 -11.35 -4.50
C VAL A 172 13.09 -11.31 -3.14
N ALA A 173 12.61 -12.08 -2.17
CA ALA A 173 13.26 -12.22 -0.86
C ALA A 173 14.71 -12.75 -1.01
N ALA A 174 14.91 -13.71 -1.92
CA ALA A 174 16.24 -14.20 -2.28
C ALA A 174 17.10 -13.09 -2.91
N ALA A 175 16.55 -12.31 -3.85
CA ALA A 175 17.28 -11.22 -4.51
C ALA A 175 17.72 -10.11 -3.54
N LEU A 176 16.93 -9.79 -2.52
CA LEU A 176 17.29 -8.86 -1.45
C LEU A 176 18.37 -9.44 -0.52
N SER A 177 18.24 -10.71 -0.15
CA SER A 177 19.23 -11.42 0.68
C SER A 177 20.59 -11.53 -0.01
N GLU A 178 20.58 -11.74 -1.32
CA GLU A 178 21.78 -11.88 -2.14
C GLU A 178 22.63 -10.60 -2.15
N ILE A 179 21.99 -9.42 -2.20
CA ILE A 179 22.71 -8.14 -2.13
C ILE A 179 23.19 -7.78 -0.72
N GLY A 180 22.71 -8.49 0.31
CA GLY A 180 23.11 -8.36 1.71
C GLY A 180 22.10 -7.67 2.62
N VAL A 181 20.83 -7.56 2.22
CA VAL A 181 19.75 -7.13 3.12
C VAL A 181 19.31 -8.32 3.97
N ALA A 182 19.18 -8.14 5.28
CA ALA A 182 18.71 -9.20 6.16
C ALA A 182 17.20 -9.38 6.05
N VAL A 183 16.77 -10.40 5.30
CA VAL A 183 15.35 -10.73 5.09
C VAL A 183 15.02 -12.05 5.79
N PHE A 184 13.98 -12.04 6.62
CA PHE A 184 13.44 -13.21 7.29
C PHE A 184 11.98 -13.35 6.88
N ALA A 185 11.76 -14.10 5.79
CA ALA A 185 10.43 -14.34 5.26
C ALA A 185 10.42 -15.38 4.14
N TRP A 186 9.32 -16.12 4.00
CA TRP A 186 9.02 -16.94 2.83
C TRP A 186 7.51 -17.10 2.65
N LYS A 187 7.08 -17.54 1.48
CA LYS A 187 5.68 -17.83 1.22
C LYS A 187 5.25 -19.11 1.94
N GLY A 188 4.12 -19.05 2.64
CA GLY A 188 3.55 -20.18 3.38
C GLY A 188 4.17 -20.38 4.76
N GLU A 189 4.53 -19.29 5.45
CA GLU A 189 4.94 -19.33 6.87
C GLU A 189 3.83 -19.92 7.76
N SER A 190 4.23 -20.67 8.79
CA SER A 190 3.33 -20.94 9.92
C SER A 190 3.20 -19.70 10.82
N GLU A 191 2.19 -19.65 11.69
CA GLU A 191 2.07 -18.55 12.66
C GLU A 191 3.31 -18.42 13.57
N ASP A 192 3.92 -19.55 13.95
CA ASP A 192 5.14 -19.55 14.76
C ASP A 192 6.34 -19.01 13.97
N ASP A 193 6.43 -19.33 12.68
CA ASP A 193 7.48 -18.81 11.80
C ASP A 193 7.36 -17.30 11.60
N PHE A 194 6.14 -16.80 11.42
CA PHE A 194 5.86 -15.37 11.28
C PHE A 194 6.40 -14.55 12.45
N TRP A 195 6.07 -14.95 13.69
CA TRP A 195 6.58 -14.26 14.88
C TRP A 195 8.08 -14.44 15.08
N TRP A 196 8.62 -15.61 14.69
CA TRP A 196 10.06 -15.86 14.72
C TRP A 196 10.81 -14.93 13.76
N CYS A 197 10.28 -14.71 12.57
CA CYS A 197 10.85 -13.81 11.56
C CYS A 197 10.90 -12.35 12.04
N ILE A 198 9.79 -11.85 12.62
CA ILE A 198 9.76 -10.52 13.27
C ILE A 198 10.84 -10.44 14.36
N ASN A 199 10.94 -11.47 15.20
CA ASN A 199 11.90 -11.50 16.30
C ASN A 199 13.36 -11.45 15.82
N LYS A 200 13.69 -12.15 14.72
CA LYS A 200 15.03 -12.15 14.11
C LYS A 200 15.42 -10.81 13.48
N CYS A 201 14.44 -10.03 13.03
CA CYS A 201 14.71 -8.68 12.55
C CYS A 201 15.04 -7.70 13.69
N ILE A 202 14.48 -7.90 14.88
CA ILE A 202 14.66 -6.98 16.02
C ILE A 202 15.89 -7.36 16.86
N ASN A 203 16.05 -8.65 17.17
CA ASN A 203 16.97 -9.15 18.18
C ASN A 203 18.27 -9.69 17.57
N MET A 204 19.12 -8.78 17.11
CA MET A 204 20.47 -9.09 16.63
C MET A 204 21.52 -8.48 17.56
N GLU A 205 22.55 -9.25 17.90
CA GLU A 205 23.62 -8.78 18.78
C GLU A 205 24.36 -7.56 18.18
N GLY A 206 24.55 -6.50 18.98
CA GLY A 206 25.17 -5.27 18.52
C GLY A 206 24.32 -4.40 17.57
N TRP A 207 23.12 -4.85 17.20
CA TRP A 207 22.20 -4.12 16.33
C TRP A 207 20.89 -3.83 17.07
N GLN A 208 20.44 -2.58 17.02
CA GLN A 208 19.21 -2.15 17.69
C GLN A 208 18.44 -1.27 16.72
N PRO A 209 17.17 -1.57 16.46
CA PRO A 209 16.35 -0.72 15.60
C PRO A 209 16.20 0.67 16.21
N ASN A 210 16.13 1.68 15.36
CA ASN A 210 15.77 3.04 15.76
C ASN A 210 14.62 3.61 14.93
N MET A 211 14.12 2.88 13.94
CA MET A 211 12.98 3.24 13.10
C MET A 211 12.16 1.99 12.78
N ILE A 212 10.84 2.15 12.67
CA ILE A 212 9.91 1.09 12.27
C ILE A 212 9.15 1.54 11.02
N LEU A 213 9.04 0.65 10.03
CA LEU A 213 8.06 0.73 8.96
C LEU A 213 7.13 -0.47 9.07
N ASP A 214 5.83 -0.24 9.18
CA ASP A 214 4.85 -1.26 9.56
C ASP A 214 3.62 -1.19 8.66
N ASP A 215 3.05 -2.37 8.39
CA ASP A 215 1.81 -2.59 7.67
C ASP A 215 0.98 -3.61 8.47
N GLY A 216 0.00 -3.10 9.21
CA GLY A 216 -0.89 -3.89 10.08
C GLY A 216 -0.61 -3.69 11.58
N GLY A 217 0.56 -3.13 11.91
CA GLY A 217 0.95 -2.78 13.28
C GLY A 217 1.50 -3.95 14.10
N ASP A 218 1.78 -5.10 13.49
CA ASP A 218 2.22 -6.31 14.20
C ASP A 218 3.66 -6.19 14.69
N LEU A 219 4.55 -5.58 13.90
CA LEU A 219 5.92 -5.30 14.32
C LEU A 219 5.96 -4.31 15.49
N THR A 220 5.23 -3.20 15.37
CA THR A 220 5.07 -2.20 16.43
C THR A 220 4.56 -2.84 17.71
N HIS A 221 3.51 -3.66 17.58
CA HIS A 221 2.92 -4.37 18.72
C HIS A 221 3.89 -5.34 19.38
N TRP A 222 4.66 -6.08 18.58
CA TRP A 222 5.65 -7.03 19.07
C TRP A 222 6.79 -6.33 19.80
N VAL A 223 7.37 -5.27 19.22
CA VAL A 223 8.43 -4.48 19.86
C VAL A 223 7.92 -3.85 21.15
N TYR A 224 6.72 -3.27 21.15
CA TYR A 224 6.10 -2.68 22.33
C TYR A 224 5.92 -3.71 23.47
N LYS A 225 5.43 -4.92 23.16
CA LYS A 225 5.16 -5.96 24.17
C LYS A 225 6.41 -6.69 24.65
N LYS A 226 7.31 -7.08 23.75
CA LYS A 226 8.44 -7.98 24.04
C LYS A 226 9.74 -7.21 24.33
N TYR A 227 9.88 -6.01 23.78
CA TYR A 227 11.11 -5.20 23.85
C TYR A 227 10.84 -3.78 24.36
N PRO A 228 10.20 -3.58 25.54
CA PRO A 228 9.77 -2.26 25.99
C PRO A 228 10.92 -1.24 26.13
N ASN A 229 12.12 -1.70 26.51
CA ASN A 229 13.32 -0.84 26.58
C ASN A 229 13.85 -0.46 25.19
N GLY A 230 13.74 -1.36 24.21
CA GLY A 230 14.08 -1.09 22.82
C GLY A 230 13.07 -0.16 22.17
N PHE A 231 11.77 -0.34 22.45
CA PHE A 231 10.69 0.50 21.96
C PHE A 231 10.90 1.99 22.30
N LYS A 232 11.36 2.30 23.51
CA LYS A 232 11.69 3.68 23.94
C LYS A 232 12.88 4.31 23.19
N LYS A 233 13.70 3.50 22.51
CA LYS A 233 14.85 3.96 21.71
C LYS A 233 14.49 4.15 20.23
N ILE A 234 13.30 3.72 19.81
CA ILE A 234 12.77 4.01 18.48
C ILE A 234 12.55 5.52 18.36
N ARG A 235 13.01 6.11 17.27
CA ARG A 235 12.83 7.53 16.95
C ARG A 235 11.50 7.81 16.28
N GLY A 236 10.97 6.85 15.53
CA GLY A 236 9.71 7.01 14.84
C GLY A 236 9.16 5.72 14.23
N ILE A 237 7.84 5.68 14.10
CA ILE A 237 7.08 4.62 13.44
C ILE A 237 6.41 5.21 12.19
N VAL A 238 6.50 4.53 11.06
CA VAL A 238 5.70 4.84 9.87
C VAL A 238 4.74 3.69 9.66
N GLU A 239 3.44 3.97 9.63
CA GLU A 239 2.39 2.95 9.48
C GLU A 239 1.51 3.25 8.27
N GLU A 240 1.33 2.23 7.43
CA GLU A 240 0.62 2.34 6.15
C GLU A 240 -0.85 1.91 6.21
N SER A 241 -1.23 1.03 7.15
CA SER A 241 -2.55 0.39 7.14
C SER A 241 -3.57 1.09 8.05
N VAL A 242 -4.84 0.99 7.69
CA VAL A 242 -5.96 1.45 8.53
C VAL A 242 -5.91 0.79 9.92
N THR A 243 -5.67 -0.52 9.99
CA THR A 243 -5.67 -1.27 11.26
C THR A 243 -4.50 -0.90 12.15
N GLY A 244 -3.29 -0.81 11.59
CA GLY A 244 -2.12 -0.40 12.35
C GLY A 244 -2.24 1.04 12.85
N VAL A 245 -2.75 1.97 12.03
CA VAL A 245 -3.04 3.34 12.44
C VAL A 245 -4.06 3.38 13.57
N HIS A 246 -5.12 2.59 13.47
CA HIS A 246 -6.12 2.51 14.54
C HIS A 246 -5.52 2.01 15.87
N ARG A 247 -4.64 0.98 15.81
CA ARG A 247 -3.89 0.50 16.99
C ARG A 247 -2.98 1.58 17.57
N LEU A 248 -2.31 2.36 16.72
CA LEU A 248 -1.48 3.50 17.16
C LEU A 248 -2.30 4.58 17.85
N TYR A 249 -3.46 4.95 17.32
CA TYR A 249 -4.36 5.90 17.99
C TYR A 249 -4.87 5.38 19.33
N GLN A 250 -5.13 4.07 19.46
CA GLN A 250 -5.48 3.46 20.76
C GLN A 250 -4.34 3.59 21.77
N LEU A 251 -3.09 3.36 21.34
CA LEU A 251 -1.91 3.53 22.19
C LEU A 251 -1.70 5.00 22.59
N SER A 252 -1.88 5.94 21.65
CA SER A 252 -1.78 7.39 21.92
C SER A 252 -2.85 7.84 22.92
N LYS A 253 -4.13 7.52 22.67
CA LYS A 253 -5.25 7.85 23.58
C LYS A 253 -5.08 7.26 24.98
N ALA A 254 -4.43 6.10 25.09
CA ALA A 254 -4.14 5.46 26.37
C ALA A 254 -2.88 6.02 27.08
N GLY A 255 -2.16 6.97 26.46
CA GLY A 255 -0.88 7.50 26.98
C GLY A 255 0.25 6.46 26.99
N LYS A 256 0.15 5.42 26.15
CA LYS A 256 1.10 4.29 26.09
C LYS A 256 2.04 4.36 24.88
N LEU A 257 1.71 5.16 23.87
CA LEU A 257 2.61 5.42 22.76
C LEU A 257 3.80 6.23 23.28
N CYS A 258 5.02 5.69 23.17
CA CYS A 258 6.24 6.30 23.72
C CYS A 258 7.10 7.01 22.66
N VAL A 259 6.71 6.92 21.39
CA VAL A 259 7.47 7.38 20.22
C VAL A 259 6.52 7.99 19.21
N PRO A 260 6.93 9.00 18.41
CA PRO A 260 6.07 9.57 17.38
C PRO A 260 5.77 8.53 16.30
N ALA A 261 4.55 8.58 15.78
CA ALA A 261 4.15 7.76 14.64
C ALA A 261 3.62 8.64 13.49
N MET A 262 3.94 8.28 12.26
CA MET A 262 3.38 8.90 11.06
C MET A 262 2.36 7.95 10.43
N ASN A 263 1.14 8.47 10.31
CA ASN A 263 0.05 7.85 9.62
C ASN A 263 0.19 8.16 8.13
N VAL A 264 0.71 7.19 7.37
CA VAL A 264 0.81 7.25 5.92
C VAL A 264 -0.48 6.80 5.25
N ASN A 265 -1.28 5.95 5.91
CA ASN A 265 -2.59 5.53 5.40
C ASN A 265 -3.47 6.73 5.00
N ASP A 266 -3.44 7.78 5.82
CA ASP A 266 -4.29 8.98 5.64
C ASP A 266 -3.60 10.10 4.84
N SER A 267 -2.45 9.81 4.21
CA SER A 267 -1.90 10.71 3.20
C SER A 267 -2.80 10.75 1.96
N VAL A 268 -2.72 11.86 1.24
CA VAL A 268 -3.54 12.09 0.06
C VAL A 268 -3.30 11.10 -1.03
N THR A 269 -2.02 10.97 -1.30
CA THR A 269 -1.48 10.05 -2.26
C THR A 269 -1.86 8.60 -1.94
N LYS A 270 -1.83 8.17 -0.67
CA LYS A 270 -2.19 6.80 -0.29
C LYS A 270 -3.69 6.58 -0.43
N GLN A 271 -4.53 7.40 0.21
CA GLN A 271 -5.98 7.18 0.19
C GLN A 271 -6.58 7.20 -1.23
N LYS A 272 -6.14 8.12 -2.09
CA LYS A 272 -6.71 8.23 -3.45
C LYS A 272 -6.09 7.29 -4.47
N PHE A 273 -4.82 6.91 -4.31
CA PHE A 273 -4.20 6.05 -5.32
C PHE A 273 -4.31 4.59 -4.96
N ASP A 274 -4.00 4.23 -3.73
CA ASP A 274 -4.08 2.84 -3.29
C ASP A 274 -5.54 2.40 -3.08
N ASN A 275 -6.28 3.08 -2.20
CA ASN A 275 -7.62 2.60 -1.87
C ASN A 275 -8.64 2.79 -3.02
N LEU A 276 -8.45 3.78 -3.91
CA LEU A 276 -9.38 4.04 -5.01
C LEU A 276 -8.90 3.51 -6.36
N TYR A 277 -7.71 3.89 -6.85
CA TYR A 277 -7.24 3.49 -8.18
C TYR A 277 -6.78 2.03 -8.24
N CYS A 278 -6.05 1.52 -7.24
CA CYS A 278 -5.70 0.09 -7.23
C CYS A 278 -6.96 -0.77 -7.17
N CYS A 279 -7.91 -0.49 -6.27
CA CYS A 279 -9.13 -1.28 -6.13
C CYS A 279 -10.02 -1.24 -7.39
N ARG A 280 -9.92 -0.18 -8.20
CA ARG A 280 -10.59 -0.06 -9.50
C ARG A 280 -10.06 -1.06 -10.52
N GLU A 281 -8.76 -1.31 -10.54
CA GLU A 281 -8.16 -2.29 -11.46
C GLU A 281 -8.26 -3.72 -10.91
N SER A 282 -7.89 -3.90 -9.64
CA SER A 282 -7.73 -5.22 -9.02
C SER A 282 -9.05 -5.97 -8.85
N ILE A 283 -10.19 -5.28 -8.74
CA ILE A 283 -11.49 -5.97 -8.67
C ILE A 283 -11.79 -6.69 -9.98
N LEU A 284 -11.49 -6.07 -11.12
CA LEU A 284 -11.75 -6.67 -12.43
C LEU A 284 -10.80 -7.83 -12.64
N ASP A 285 -9.51 -7.63 -12.39
CA ASP A 285 -8.49 -8.67 -12.51
C ASP A 285 -8.77 -9.86 -11.57
N GLY A 286 -9.08 -9.60 -10.29
CA GLY A 286 -9.39 -10.63 -9.31
C GLY A 286 -10.60 -11.46 -9.67
N LEU A 287 -11.71 -10.84 -10.07
CA LEU A 287 -12.91 -11.56 -10.55
C LEU A 287 -12.62 -12.32 -11.85
N LYS A 288 -11.85 -11.73 -12.76
CA LYS A 288 -11.56 -12.34 -14.07
C LYS A 288 -10.68 -13.58 -13.93
N ARG A 289 -9.57 -13.49 -13.19
CA ARG A 289 -8.65 -14.62 -12.96
C ARG A 289 -9.28 -15.80 -12.24
N THR A 290 -10.25 -15.53 -11.36
CA THR A 290 -10.85 -16.58 -10.52
C THR A 290 -12.10 -17.21 -11.11
N THR A 291 -12.88 -16.46 -11.89
CA THR A 291 -14.21 -16.92 -12.33
C THR A 291 -14.45 -16.83 -13.83
N ASP A 292 -13.56 -16.17 -14.59
CA ASP A 292 -13.71 -15.86 -16.01
C ASP A 292 -15.02 -15.12 -16.38
N VAL A 293 -15.78 -14.64 -15.38
CA VAL A 293 -17.14 -14.16 -15.55
C VAL A 293 -17.22 -12.98 -16.52
N MET A 294 -18.31 -12.94 -17.31
CA MET A 294 -18.66 -11.76 -18.10
C MET A 294 -19.35 -10.73 -17.20
N PHE A 295 -18.86 -9.49 -17.20
CA PHE A 295 -19.39 -8.41 -16.35
C PHE A 295 -20.65 -7.74 -16.92
N GLY A 296 -20.72 -7.59 -18.25
CA GLY A 296 -21.82 -6.89 -18.92
C GLY A 296 -23.18 -7.48 -18.59
N GLY A 297 -24.11 -6.64 -18.13
CA GLY A 297 -25.48 -7.03 -17.75
C GLY A 297 -25.62 -7.76 -16.41
N LYS A 298 -24.52 -8.09 -15.72
CA LYS A 298 -24.58 -8.70 -14.39
C LYS A 298 -25.06 -7.71 -13.35
N GLN A 299 -25.88 -8.20 -12.42
CA GLN A 299 -26.31 -7.43 -11.25
C GLN A 299 -25.27 -7.58 -10.14
N VAL A 300 -24.64 -6.48 -9.75
CA VAL A 300 -23.58 -6.48 -8.73
C VAL A 300 -24.00 -5.58 -7.59
N VAL A 301 -23.83 -6.04 -6.35
CA VAL A 301 -23.98 -5.19 -5.17
C VAL A 301 -22.64 -5.00 -4.49
N VAL A 302 -22.26 -3.73 -4.29
CA VAL A 302 -21.07 -3.32 -3.56
C VAL A 302 -21.51 -2.78 -2.20
N CYS A 303 -21.02 -3.39 -1.13
CA CYS A 303 -21.33 -2.98 0.24
C CYS A 303 -20.25 -2.04 0.75
N GLY A 304 -20.60 -0.78 1.01
CA GLY A 304 -19.68 0.31 1.32
C GLY A 304 -19.36 1.18 0.11
N TYR A 305 -19.36 2.50 0.31
CA TYR A 305 -19.08 3.51 -0.73
C TYR A 305 -18.00 4.51 -0.29
N GLY A 306 -17.04 4.04 0.51
CA GLY A 306 -15.75 4.70 0.70
C GLY A 306 -14.88 4.66 -0.56
N GLU A 307 -13.58 4.97 -0.44
CA GLU A 307 -12.67 5.00 -1.60
C GLU A 307 -12.57 3.64 -2.33
N VAL A 308 -12.50 2.53 -1.60
CA VAL A 308 -12.52 1.16 -2.15
C VAL A 308 -13.82 0.91 -2.93
N GLY A 309 -14.97 1.16 -2.29
CA GLY A 309 -16.28 0.99 -2.92
C GLY A 309 -16.46 1.85 -4.17
N LYS A 310 -16.00 3.10 -4.15
CA LYS A 310 -15.97 3.99 -5.33
C LYS A 310 -15.12 3.43 -6.45
N GLY A 311 -13.96 2.86 -6.13
CA GLY A 311 -13.08 2.20 -7.10
C GLY A 311 -13.78 1.02 -7.77
N CYS A 312 -14.34 0.12 -6.97
CA CYS A 312 -15.00 -1.08 -7.46
C CYS A 312 -16.25 -0.76 -8.29
N THR A 313 -17.11 0.12 -7.79
CA THR A 313 -18.36 0.51 -8.47
C THR A 313 -18.09 1.20 -9.81
N ALA A 314 -17.10 2.10 -9.87
CA ALA A 314 -16.70 2.76 -11.12
C ALA A 314 -16.20 1.75 -12.17
N ALA A 315 -15.35 0.80 -11.76
CA ALA A 315 -14.81 -0.22 -12.65
C ALA A 315 -15.89 -1.13 -13.24
N LEU A 316 -16.77 -1.65 -12.38
CA LEU A 316 -17.82 -2.58 -12.80
C LEU A 316 -18.89 -1.88 -13.65
N LYS A 317 -19.23 -0.63 -13.34
CA LYS A 317 -20.12 0.18 -14.18
C LYS A 317 -19.54 0.40 -15.57
N ALA A 318 -18.24 0.70 -15.67
CA ALA A 318 -17.55 0.86 -16.95
C ALA A 318 -17.55 -0.43 -17.80
N MET A 319 -17.54 -1.60 -17.15
CA MET A 319 -17.67 -2.90 -17.81
C MET A 319 -19.12 -3.30 -18.16
N GLY A 320 -20.09 -2.40 -17.92
CA GLY A 320 -21.51 -2.60 -18.27
C GLY A 320 -22.30 -3.41 -17.25
N SER A 321 -21.82 -3.59 -16.02
CA SER A 321 -22.58 -4.19 -14.93
C SER A 321 -23.65 -3.23 -14.40
N ILE A 322 -24.75 -3.79 -13.89
CA ILE A 322 -25.80 -3.07 -13.15
C ILE A 322 -25.40 -3.07 -11.68
N VAL A 323 -24.88 -1.93 -11.20
CA VAL A 323 -24.28 -1.82 -9.87
C VAL A 323 -25.22 -1.16 -8.87
N TYR A 324 -25.46 -1.86 -7.76
CA TYR A 324 -26.14 -1.38 -6.56
C TYR A 324 -25.13 -1.10 -5.45
N VAL A 325 -25.45 -0.17 -4.57
CA VAL A 325 -24.61 0.20 -3.42
C VAL A 325 -25.39 0.00 -2.12
N THR A 326 -24.73 -0.48 -1.07
CA THR A 326 -25.25 -0.39 0.30
C THR A 326 -24.34 0.53 1.11
N GLU A 327 -24.91 1.39 1.95
CA GLU A 327 -24.14 2.27 2.83
C GLU A 327 -24.90 2.59 4.12
N ILE A 328 -24.14 2.84 5.18
CA ILE A 328 -24.60 3.35 6.46
C ILE A 328 -24.35 4.86 6.59
N ASP A 329 -23.30 5.39 5.93
CA ASP A 329 -22.99 6.82 5.97
C ASP A 329 -23.88 7.59 4.98
N PRO A 330 -24.69 8.57 5.44
CA PRO A 330 -25.55 9.36 4.55
C PRO A 330 -24.77 10.22 3.54
N ILE A 331 -23.55 10.64 3.84
CA ILE A 331 -22.71 11.42 2.91
C ILE A 331 -22.25 10.52 1.76
N CYS A 332 -21.70 9.34 2.07
CA CYS A 332 -21.30 8.36 1.06
C CYS A 332 -22.51 7.86 0.25
N SER A 333 -23.65 7.64 0.91
CA SER A 333 -24.91 7.27 0.24
C SER A 333 -25.37 8.34 -0.76
N LEU A 334 -25.34 9.61 -0.35
CA LEU A 334 -25.70 10.73 -1.23
C LEU A 334 -24.74 10.82 -2.42
N GLN A 335 -23.44 10.65 -2.20
CA GLN A 335 -22.44 10.59 -3.29
C GLN A 335 -22.73 9.45 -4.27
N ALA A 336 -23.01 8.24 -3.77
CA ALA A 336 -23.37 7.10 -4.62
C ALA A 336 -24.59 7.41 -5.51
N CYS A 337 -25.61 8.06 -4.94
CA CYS A 337 -26.78 8.51 -5.69
C CYS A 337 -26.41 9.52 -6.78
N MET A 338 -25.55 10.50 -6.47
CA MET A 338 -25.10 11.52 -7.43
C MET A 338 -24.22 10.93 -8.53
N ASP A 339 -23.45 9.88 -8.24
CA ASP A 339 -22.66 9.13 -9.22
C ASP A 339 -23.53 8.14 -10.05
N GLY A 340 -24.84 8.14 -9.81
CA GLY A 340 -25.85 7.40 -10.57
C GLY A 340 -25.99 5.93 -10.15
N PHE A 341 -25.62 5.59 -8.92
CA PHE A 341 -25.85 4.27 -8.33
C PHE A 341 -27.12 4.27 -7.49
N ARG A 342 -27.86 3.16 -7.52
CA ARG A 342 -29.00 2.97 -6.64
C ARG A 342 -28.52 2.46 -5.28
N VAL A 343 -28.77 3.25 -4.23
CA VAL A 343 -28.53 2.83 -2.85
C VAL A 343 -29.70 1.99 -2.36
N VAL A 344 -29.41 0.77 -1.89
CA VAL A 344 -30.40 -0.25 -1.49
C VAL A 344 -29.99 -0.91 -0.18
N LYS A 345 -30.92 -1.62 0.47
CA LYS A 345 -30.54 -2.58 1.52
C LYS A 345 -30.16 -3.90 0.86
N LEU A 346 -29.12 -4.57 1.39
CA LEU A 346 -28.67 -5.87 0.84
C LEU A 346 -29.82 -6.88 0.76
N ASN A 347 -30.67 -6.94 1.78
CA ASN A 347 -31.83 -7.84 1.86
C ASN A 347 -32.88 -7.61 0.76
N GLU A 348 -32.94 -6.43 0.14
CA GLU A 348 -33.88 -6.11 -0.95
C GLU A 348 -33.42 -6.76 -2.26
N VAL A 349 -32.11 -6.94 -2.45
CA VAL A 349 -31.52 -7.36 -3.73
C VAL A 349 -30.81 -8.73 -3.65
N ILE A 350 -30.66 -9.32 -2.47
CA ILE A 350 -29.87 -10.55 -2.24
C ILE A 350 -30.28 -11.74 -3.13
N ARG A 351 -31.57 -11.82 -3.50
CA ARG A 351 -32.13 -12.92 -4.32
C ARG A 351 -31.89 -12.76 -5.83
N GLN A 352 -31.48 -11.57 -6.29
CA GLN A 352 -31.40 -11.23 -7.71
C GLN A 352 -29.97 -10.92 -8.19
N VAL A 353 -29.08 -10.54 -7.29
CA VAL A 353 -27.69 -10.18 -7.61
C VAL A 353 -26.86 -11.40 -8.01
N ASP A 354 -25.99 -11.21 -8.98
CA ASP A 354 -25.04 -12.22 -9.46
C ASP A 354 -23.70 -12.14 -8.71
N ILE A 355 -23.28 -10.94 -8.29
CA ILE A 355 -22.00 -10.71 -7.60
C ILE A 355 -22.22 -9.82 -6.37
N ILE A 356 -21.64 -10.23 -5.24
CA ILE A 356 -21.64 -9.48 -3.98
C ILE A 356 -20.20 -9.17 -3.61
N ILE A 357 -19.90 -7.90 -3.39
CA ILE A 357 -18.57 -7.40 -3.03
C ILE A 357 -18.68 -6.62 -1.74
N THR A 358 -17.89 -6.99 -0.73
CA THR A 358 -17.81 -6.25 0.55
C THR A 358 -16.60 -5.31 0.55
N CYS A 359 -16.81 -4.05 0.94
CA CYS A 359 -15.84 -2.96 0.90
C CYS A 359 -15.97 -2.03 2.13
N THR A 360 -16.42 -2.55 3.27
CA THR A 360 -16.84 -1.71 4.41
C THR A 360 -15.78 -1.55 5.50
N GLY A 361 -14.82 -2.47 5.58
CA GLY A 361 -13.93 -2.62 6.72
C GLY A 361 -14.63 -3.09 8.01
N ASN A 362 -15.87 -3.59 7.93
CA ASN A 362 -16.69 -3.93 9.09
C ASN A 362 -17.09 -5.42 9.08
N LYS A 363 -17.42 -5.96 10.25
CA LYS A 363 -17.74 -7.39 10.41
C LYS A 363 -19.19 -7.70 10.05
N ASN A 364 -19.43 -8.93 9.60
CA ASN A 364 -20.77 -9.51 9.38
C ASN A 364 -21.66 -8.66 8.45
N VAL A 365 -21.07 -8.10 7.39
CA VAL A 365 -21.77 -7.37 6.34
C VAL A 365 -22.64 -8.33 5.52
N VAL A 366 -22.09 -9.52 5.24
CA VAL A 366 -22.78 -10.64 4.61
C VAL A 366 -22.91 -11.78 5.63
N THR A 367 -24.12 -12.01 6.12
CA THR A 367 -24.40 -13.02 7.17
C THR A 367 -24.85 -14.36 6.57
N ARG A 368 -24.90 -15.41 7.41
CA ARG A 368 -25.48 -16.73 7.05
C ARG A 368 -26.87 -16.62 6.41
N ASP A 369 -27.80 -15.86 7.03
CA ASP A 369 -29.16 -15.67 6.51
C ASP A 369 -29.15 -15.13 5.07
N GLN A 370 -28.25 -14.18 4.79
CA GLN A 370 -28.13 -13.60 3.45
C GLN A 370 -27.57 -14.61 2.46
N LEU A 371 -26.53 -15.35 2.83
CA LEU A 371 -25.94 -16.44 2.03
C LEU A 371 -26.98 -17.53 1.73
N ASP A 372 -27.84 -17.86 2.69
CA ASP A 372 -28.94 -18.80 2.54
C ASP A 372 -29.97 -18.35 1.50
N ARG A 373 -30.14 -17.03 1.33
CA ARG A 373 -31.12 -16.43 0.41
C ARG A 373 -30.56 -16.06 -0.95
N MET A 374 -29.26 -16.23 -1.18
CA MET A 374 -28.63 -15.86 -2.45
C MET A 374 -29.13 -16.70 -3.63
N LYS A 375 -29.00 -16.13 -4.82
CA LYS A 375 -29.22 -16.83 -6.10
C LYS A 375 -28.18 -17.94 -6.28
N ASN A 376 -28.60 -19.07 -6.86
CA ASN A 376 -27.66 -20.12 -7.27
C ASN A 376 -26.60 -19.59 -8.25
N GLY A 377 -25.33 -19.90 -7.99
CA GLY A 377 -24.18 -19.46 -8.77
C GLY A 377 -23.72 -18.03 -8.49
N SER A 378 -24.20 -17.39 -7.42
CA SER A 378 -23.73 -16.06 -7.03
C SER A 378 -22.25 -16.08 -6.61
N ILE A 379 -21.50 -15.07 -7.02
CA ILE A 379 -20.11 -14.87 -6.62
C ILE A 379 -20.08 -13.95 -5.39
N VAL A 380 -19.32 -14.31 -4.37
CA VAL A 380 -19.15 -13.53 -3.14
C VAL A 380 -17.66 -13.32 -2.88
N CYS A 381 -17.26 -12.06 -2.72
CA CYS A 381 -15.88 -11.71 -2.41
C CYS A 381 -15.77 -10.47 -1.51
N ASN A 382 -14.56 -10.27 -1.00
CA ASN A 382 -14.22 -9.20 -0.08
C ASN A 382 -13.05 -8.39 -0.63
N MET A 383 -13.24 -7.08 -0.71
CA MET A 383 -12.27 -6.07 -1.11
C MET A 383 -11.89 -5.15 0.07
N GLY A 384 -12.45 -5.38 1.25
CA GLY A 384 -12.13 -4.63 2.46
C GLY A 384 -10.81 -5.07 3.10
N HIS A 385 -10.71 -4.95 4.42
CA HIS A 385 -9.41 -5.09 5.11
C HIS A 385 -9.21 -6.40 5.88
N SER A 386 -10.28 -7.11 6.25
CA SER A 386 -10.21 -8.33 7.07
C SER A 386 -11.11 -9.42 6.49
N ASN A 387 -10.87 -10.68 6.82
CA ASN A 387 -11.71 -11.82 6.43
C ASN A 387 -13.03 -11.95 7.22
N THR A 388 -13.48 -10.88 7.87
CA THR A 388 -14.64 -10.87 8.79
C THR A 388 -15.87 -10.18 8.22
N GLU A 389 -15.79 -9.55 7.04
CA GLU A 389 -16.95 -8.92 6.41
C GLU A 389 -18.01 -9.95 5.96
N ILE A 390 -17.54 -11.15 5.59
CA ILE A 390 -18.37 -12.29 5.23
C ILE A 390 -18.31 -13.29 6.38
N ASP A 391 -19.47 -13.78 6.84
CA ASP A 391 -19.56 -14.79 7.88
C ASP A 391 -19.21 -16.20 7.35
N VAL A 392 -17.94 -16.40 6.99
CA VAL A 392 -17.42 -17.67 6.46
C VAL A 392 -17.40 -18.76 7.54
N ALA A 393 -17.23 -18.39 8.80
CA ALA A 393 -17.24 -19.34 9.92
C ALA A 393 -18.58 -20.08 10.01
N SER A 394 -19.70 -19.38 9.82
CA SER A 394 -21.04 -19.98 9.81
C SER A 394 -21.27 -21.01 8.68
N LEU A 395 -20.43 -21.00 7.64
CA LEU A 395 -20.53 -21.94 6.52
C LEU A 395 -19.82 -23.28 6.78
N ARG A 396 -19.07 -23.41 7.89
CA ARG A 396 -18.34 -24.63 8.25
C ARG A 396 -19.24 -25.59 9.03
N THR A 397 -20.28 -26.08 8.37
CA THR A 397 -21.31 -26.97 8.94
C THR A 397 -21.38 -28.30 8.19
N PRO A 398 -21.73 -29.43 8.84
CA PRO A 398 -21.81 -30.74 8.19
C PRO A 398 -22.82 -30.84 7.02
N GLU A 399 -23.82 -29.97 7.01
CA GLU A 399 -24.87 -29.91 5.98
C GLU A 399 -24.44 -29.23 4.68
N LEU A 400 -23.32 -28.48 4.69
CA LEU A 400 -22.81 -27.80 3.50
C LEU A 400 -21.62 -28.57 2.94
N THR A 401 -21.66 -28.83 1.65
CA THR A 401 -20.52 -29.42 0.94
C THR A 401 -19.61 -28.29 0.45
N TRP A 402 -18.34 -28.38 0.79
CA TRP A 402 -17.29 -27.49 0.29
C TRP A 402 -16.48 -28.19 -0.78
N GLU A 403 -16.46 -27.63 -1.98
CA GLU A 403 -15.65 -28.12 -3.10
C GLU A 403 -14.66 -27.04 -3.51
N ARG A 404 -13.37 -27.29 -3.31
CA ARG A 404 -12.32 -26.42 -3.83
C ARG A 404 -12.17 -26.64 -5.33
N VAL A 405 -12.53 -25.65 -6.12
CA VAL A 405 -12.53 -25.74 -7.59
C VAL A 405 -11.14 -25.48 -8.14
N CYS A 406 -10.48 -24.44 -7.62
CA CYS A 406 -9.10 -24.11 -7.94
C CYS A 406 -8.47 -23.31 -6.79
N SER A 407 -7.33 -22.68 -7.03
CA SER A 407 -6.70 -21.85 -6.01
C SER A 407 -7.58 -20.63 -5.71
N GLN A 408 -7.90 -20.40 -4.42
CA GLN A 408 -8.72 -19.28 -3.95
C GLN A 408 -10.16 -19.26 -4.46
N VAL A 409 -10.70 -20.38 -4.95
CA VAL A 409 -12.09 -20.48 -5.40
C VAL A 409 -12.75 -21.73 -4.82
N ASP A 410 -13.76 -21.50 -4.00
CA ASP A 410 -14.53 -22.54 -3.34
C ASP A 410 -15.99 -22.47 -3.76
N HIS A 411 -16.57 -23.63 -4.06
CA HIS A 411 -18.01 -23.81 -4.15
C HIS A 411 -18.53 -24.26 -2.78
N VAL A 412 -19.45 -23.48 -2.22
CA VAL A 412 -20.23 -23.87 -1.04
C VAL A 412 -21.61 -24.30 -1.52
N ILE A 413 -21.97 -25.55 -1.28
CA ILE A 413 -23.15 -26.22 -1.84
C ILE A 413 -24.13 -26.56 -0.72
N TRP A 414 -25.37 -26.11 -0.86
CA TRP A 414 -26.47 -26.37 0.06
C TRP A 414 -27.15 -27.72 -0.26
N PRO A 415 -27.89 -28.31 0.70
CA PRO A 415 -28.62 -29.57 0.50
C PRO A 415 -29.62 -29.55 -0.66
N ASP A 416 -30.13 -28.37 -1.02
CA ASP A 416 -31.06 -28.16 -2.13
C ASP A 416 -30.36 -28.03 -3.51
N GLY A 417 -29.03 -28.15 -3.55
CA GLY A 417 -28.21 -28.00 -4.74
C GLY A 417 -27.85 -26.56 -5.11
N LYS A 418 -28.29 -25.56 -4.34
CA LYS A 418 -27.84 -24.17 -4.51
C LYS A 418 -26.34 -24.09 -4.20
N ARG A 419 -25.59 -23.39 -5.06
CA ARG A 419 -24.16 -23.17 -4.93
C ARG A 419 -23.84 -21.69 -4.82
N VAL A 420 -22.94 -21.34 -3.92
CA VAL A 420 -22.29 -20.02 -3.84
C VAL A 420 -20.81 -20.17 -4.21
N ILE A 421 -20.30 -19.28 -5.05
CA ILE A 421 -18.89 -19.21 -5.42
C ILE A 421 -18.22 -18.22 -4.46
N LEU A 422 -17.45 -18.73 -3.50
CA LEU A 422 -16.73 -17.94 -2.51
C LEU A 422 -15.28 -17.76 -2.97
N LEU A 423 -14.84 -16.51 -3.04
CA LEU A 423 -13.46 -16.19 -3.44
C LEU A 423 -12.59 -15.97 -2.20
N ALA A 424 -11.37 -16.52 -2.26
CA ALA A 424 -10.31 -16.41 -1.25
C ALA A 424 -10.74 -16.75 0.19
N GLU A 425 -11.76 -17.59 0.36
CA GLU A 425 -12.39 -17.87 1.67
C GLU A 425 -12.77 -16.59 2.44
N GLY A 426 -13.19 -15.54 1.72
CA GLY A 426 -13.53 -14.24 2.30
C GLY A 426 -12.35 -13.34 2.66
N ARG A 427 -11.09 -13.74 2.38
CA ARG A 427 -9.92 -12.86 2.46
C ARG A 427 -9.94 -11.81 1.34
N LEU A 428 -9.00 -10.87 1.40
CA LEU A 428 -8.90 -9.75 0.45
C LEU A 428 -8.63 -10.27 -0.97
N LEU A 429 -9.56 -9.97 -1.88
CA LEU A 429 -9.50 -10.41 -3.26
C LEU A 429 -8.31 -9.78 -4.01
N ASN A 430 -8.06 -8.49 -3.81
CA ASN A 430 -6.99 -7.76 -4.49
C ASN A 430 -5.59 -8.29 -4.17
N LEU A 431 -5.40 -8.87 -2.98
CA LEU A 431 -4.13 -9.47 -2.56
C LEU A 431 -4.06 -10.98 -2.85
N SER A 432 -5.18 -11.68 -2.74
CA SER A 432 -5.22 -13.14 -2.85
C SER A 432 -5.40 -13.63 -4.28
N CYS A 433 -6.08 -12.84 -5.12
CA CYS A 433 -6.57 -13.25 -6.44
C CYS A 433 -6.16 -12.29 -7.56
N SER A 434 -5.47 -11.19 -7.24
CA SER A 434 -5.08 -10.15 -8.20
C SER A 434 -3.65 -9.69 -7.93
N THR A 435 -3.15 -8.80 -8.78
CA THR A 435 -1.87 -8.11 -8.62
C THR A 435 -2.11 -6.62 -8.52
N VAL A 436 -1.46 -5.97 -7.54
CA VAL A 436 -1.54 -4.51 -7.36
C VAL A 436 -0.64 -3.81 -8.40
N PRO A 437 -1.12 -2.76 -9.09
CA PRO A 437 -0.31 -2.03 -10.06
C PRO A 437 0.95 -1.40 -9.44
N THR A 438 2.12 -1.64 -10.05
CA THR A 438 3.41 -1.14 -9.57
C THR A 438 3.42 0.39 -9.39
N PHE A 439 2.79 1.13 -10.30
CA PHE A 439 2.74 2.59 -10.24
C PHE A 439 2.06 3.10 -8.95
N VAL A 440 0.95 2.47 -8.54
CA VAL A 440 0.24 2.83 -7.31
C VAL A 440 1.10 2.53 -6.09
N LEU A 441 1.77 1.37 -6.07
CA LEU A 441 2.73 1.04 -5.00
C LEU A 441 3.94 1.99 -4.99
N SER A 442 4.34 2.56 -6.12
CA SER A 442 5.38 3.59 -6.17
C SER A 442 5.03 4.81 -5.35
N ILE A 443 3.77 5.25 -5.44
CA ILE A 443 3.25 6.40 -4.72
C ILE A 443 3.30 6.14 -3.21
N THR A 444 2.78 5.00 -2.78
CA THR A 444 2.82 4.57 -1.37
C THR A 444 4.25 4.45 -0.86
N ALA A 445 5.12 3.72 -1.58
CA ALA A 445 6.51 3.52 -1.18
C ALA A 445 7.29 4.84 -1.11
N THR A 446 7.06 5.76 -2.05
CA THR A 446 7.65 7.10 -2.03
C THR A 446 7.17 7.88 -0.80
N THR A 447 5.90 7.76 -0.45
CA THR A 447 5.31 8.37 0.75
C THR A 447 5.94 7.81 2.03
N GLN A 448 6.14 6.50 2.11
CA GLN A 448 6.82 5.84 3.24
C GLN A 448 8.29 6.26 3.37
N ALA A 449 9.03 6.28 2.26
CA ALA A 449 10.44 6.70 2.26
C ALA A 449 10.59 8.15 2.74
N LEU A 450 9.74 9.05 2.25
CA LEU A 450 9.71 10.44 2.70
C LEU A 450 9.29 10.56 4.16
N ALA A 451 8.34 9.75 4.62
CA ALA A 451 7.92 9.74 6.02
C ALA A 451 9.05 9.30 6.97
N LEU A 452 9.82 8.29 6.57
CA LEU A 452 11.01 7.83 7.29
C LEU A 452 12.08 8.93 7.34
N ILE A 453 12.34 9.61 6.23
CA ILE A 453 13.28 10.75 6.17
C ILE A 453 12.84 11.87 7.11
N GLU A 454 11.56 12.22 7.10
CA GLU A 454 11.00 13.30 7.92
C GLU A 454 11.10 12.97 9.41
N LEU A 455 10.65 11.80 9.85
CA LEU A 455 10.75 11.42 11.26
C LEU A 455 12.21 11.29 11.73
N TYR A 456 13.09 10.72 10.90
CA TYR A 456 14.48 10.49 11.30
C TYR A 456 15.28 11.79 11.46
N ASN A 457 15.01 12.78 10.60
CA ASN A 457 15.71 14.06 10.57
C ASN A 457 14.95 15.19 11.29
N ALA A 458 13.78 14.90 11.87
CA ALA A 458 13.03 15.88 12.63
C ALA A 458 13.87 16.41 13.80
N PRO A 459 13.92 17.73 14.03
CA PRO A 459 14.58 18.28 15.20
C PRO A 459 13.85 17.84 16.48
N ASP A 460 14.60 17.69 17.56
CA ASP A 460 14.07 17.30 18.86
C ASP A 460 12.89 18.20 19.26
N GLY A 461 11.78 17.58 19.65
CA GLY A 461 10.56 18.28 20.06
C GLY A 461 9.59 18.64 18.93
N ARG A 462 9.93 18.45 17.63
CA ARG A 462 8.99 18.66 16.52
C ARG A 462 7.79 17.72 16.59
N TYR A 463 8.04 16.44 16.82
CA TYR A 463 7.00 15.42 17.01
C TYR A 463 7.03 14.92 18.45
N LYS A 464 5.87 14.96 19.10
CA LYS A 464 5.65 14.38 20.43
C LYS A 464 5.23 12.92 20.30
N GLN A 465 4.92 12.28 21.43
CA GLN A 465 4.48 10.89 21.51
C GLN A 465 3.02 10.73 21.06
N ASP A 466 2.75 11.05 19.80
CA ASP A 466 1.42 11.01 19.19
C ASP A 466 1.49 10.57 17.72
N VAL A 467 0.33 10.41 17.10
CA VAL A 467 0.16 10.02 15.71
C VAL A 467 -0.05 11.28 14.86
N TYR A 468 0.81 11.48 13.87
CA TYR A 468 0.80 12.64 12.98
C TYR A 468 0.46 12.23 11.56
N LEU A 469 -0.21 13.12 10.84
CA LEU A 469 -0.33 13.03 9.38
C LEU A 469 0.98 13.48 8.73
N LEU A 470 1.29 12.91 7.57
CA LEU A 470 2.38 13.40 6.73
C LEU A 470 2.15 14.89 6.39
N PRO A 471 3.17 15.77 6.52
CA PRO A 471 3.01 17.17 6.13
C PRO A 471 2.55 17.31 4.67
N LYS A 472 1.53 18.14 4.42
CA LYS A 472 0.94 18.30 3.07
C LYS A 472 1.94 18.60 1.97
N LYS A 473 2.97 19.40 2.28
CA LYS A 473 4.02 19.71 1.32
C LYS A 473 4.78 18.47 0.84
N MET A 474 4.94 17.47 1.70
CA MET A 474 5.57 16.20 1.34
C MET A 474 4.65 15.35 0.48
N ASP A 475 3.36 15.36 0.77
CA ASP A 475 2.31 14.72 -0.02
C ASP A 475 2.24 15.28 -1.45
N GLU A 476 2.25 16.60 -1.58
CA GLU A 476 2.36 17.31 -2.87
C GLU A 476 3.66 16.98 -3.58
N TYR A 477 4.76 16.85 -2.84
CA TYR A 477 6.04 16.46 -3.40
C TYR A 477 6.03 15.03 -3.94
N VAL A 478 5.42 14.07 -3.22
CA VAL A 478 5.19 12.71 -3.74
C VAL A 478 4.48 12.78 -5.08
N ALA A 479 3.36 13.51 -5.18
CA ALA A 479 2.62 13.65 -6.43
C ALA A 479 3.51 14.24 -7.54
N SER A 480 4.26 15.30 -7.25
CA SER A 480 5.16 15.96 -8.22
C SER A 480 6.23 15.03 -8.80
N LEU A 481 6.71 14.06 -8.02
CA LEU A 481 7.71 13.09 -8.48
C LEU A 481 7.16 12.09 -9.50
N HIS A 482 5.85 11.88 -9.54
CA HIS A 482 5.20 10.91 -10.42
C HIS A 482 4.62 11.54 -11.70
N LEU A 483 4.35 12.85 -11.69
CA LEU A 483 3.79 13.56 -12.85
C LEU A 483 4.61 13.44 -14.16
N PRO A 484 5.96 13.43 -14.15
CA PRO A 484 6.73 13.27 -15.37
C PRO A 484 6.45 11.97 -16.13
N THR A 485 6.00 10.91 -15.45
CA THR A 485 5.62 9.64 -16.09
C THR A 485 4.42 9.80 -17.04
N PHE A 486 3.61 10.83 -16.86
CA PHE A 486 2.46 11.15 -17.71
C PHE A 486 2.69 12.33 -18.65
N ASP A 487 3.93 12.80 -18.80
CA ASP A 487 4.24 14.05 -19.52
C ASP A 487 3.41 15.25 -18.99
N ALA A 488 3.12 15.24 -17.69
CA ALA A 488 2.29 16.27 -17.06
C ALA A 488 3.15 17.47 -16.66
N HIS A 489 2.75 18.66 -17.12
CA HIS A 489 3.42 19.93 -16.82
C HIS A 489 2.58 20.77 -15.87
N LEU A 490 3.10 21.04 -14.67
CA LEU A 490 2.41 21.86 -13.67
C LEU A 490 2.44 23.35 -14.08
N THR A 491 1.32 24.03 -13.86
CA THR A 491 1.27 25.49 -13.95
C THR A 491 1.90 26.11 -12.70
N GLU A 492 2.76 27.11 -12.89
CA GLU A 492 3.39 27.85 -11.79
C GLU A 492 2.61 29.13 -11.46
N LEU A 493 2.49 29.44 -10.17
CA LEU A 493 1.86 30.69 -9.73
C LEU A 493 2.75 31.89 -10.04
N SER A 494 2.18 32.94 -10.62
CA SER A 494 2.83 34.25 -10.66
C SER A 494 2.96 34.87 -9.27
N ASP A 495 3.84 35.86 -9.08
CA ASP A 495 3.96 36.56 -7.79
C ASP A 495 2.66 37.23 -7.37
N GLU A 496 1.91 37.76 -8.34
CA GLU A 496 0.62 38.38 -8.12
C GLU A 496 -0.44 37.36 -7.65
N GLN A 497 -0.49 36.18 -8.28
CA GLN A 497 -1.41 35.11 -7.88
C GLN A 497 -1.09 34.56 -6.48
N ALA A 498 0.19 34.32 -6.18
CA ALA A 498 0.63 33.86 -4.87
C ALA A 498 0.27 34.86 -3.77
N LYS A 499 0.49 36.15 -4.02
CA LYS A 499 0.10 37.24 -3.10
C LYS A 499 -1.42 37.32 -2.92
N TYR A 500 -2.19 37.21 -4.01
CA TYR A 500 -3.66 37.25 -3.95
C TYR A 500 -4.24 36.09 -3.12
N LEU A 501 -3.71 34.89 -3.28
CA LEU A 501 -4.14 33.71 -2.52
C LEU A 501 -3.57 33.66 -1.09
N GLY A 502 -2.53 34.45 -0.80
CA GLY A 502 -1.82 34.37 0.48
C GLY A 502 -1.05 33.06 0.65
N LEU A 503 -0.54 32.49 -0.44
CA LEU A 503 0.16 31.20 -0.45
C LEU A 503 1.61 31.35 -0.90
N ASN A 504 2.46 30.41 -0.49
CA ASN A 504 3.78 30.27 -1.08
C ASN A 504 3.67 29.65 -2.48
N LYS A 505 4.46 30.14 -3.45
CA LYS A 505 4.52 29.58 -4.82
C LYS A 505 4.83 28.08 -4.86
N ASN A 506 5.55 27.59 -3.86
CA ASN A 506 5.99 26.20 -3.73
C ASN A 506 5.14 25.40 -2.71
N GLY A 507 3.94 25.89 -2.40
CA GLY A 507 3.00 25.24 -1.51
C GLY A 507 3.36 25.30 -0.01
N PRO A 508 2.55 24.65 0.85
CA PRO A 508 1.40 23.81 0.49
C PRO A 508 0.27 24.60 -0.17
N PHE A 509 -0.36 24.04 -1.21
CA PHE A 509 -1.38 24.72 -2.02
C PHE A 509 -2.79 24.62 -1.46
N LYS A 510 -2.98 23.80 -0.42
CA LYS A 510 -4.28 23.53 0.19
C LYS A 510 -4.18 23.49 1.71
N PRO A 511 -5.19 23.99 2.43
CA PRO A 511 -5.21 23.98 3.90
C PRO A 511 -5.40 22.56 4.45
N ASN A 512 -5.08 22.36 5.73
CA ASN A 512 -5.11 21.05 6.40
C ASN A 512 -6.46 20.30 6.31
N TYR A 513 -7.57 21.02 6.41
CA TYR A 513 -8.93 20.45 6.35
C TYR A 513 -9.40 20.08 4.93
N TYR A 514 -8.59 20.37 3.91
CA TYR A 514 -8.93 20.05 2.52
C TYR A 514 -8.96 18.54 2.30
N ARG A 515 -10.09 18.03 1.77
CA ARG A 515 -10.36 16.61 1.48
C ARG A 515 -9.92 16.16 0.08
N TYR A 516 -9.05 16.97 -0.53
CA TYR A 516 -8.28 16.75 -1.75
C TYR A 516 -8.96 17.25 -3.02
#